data_AF-A0A7X0LHV9-F1
#
_entry.id   AF-A0A7X0LHV9-F1
#
_cell.length_a   1.000
_cell.length_b   1.000
_cell.length_c   1.000
_cell.angle_alpha   90.00
_cell.angle_beta   90.00
_cell.angle_gamma   90.00
#
_symmetry.space_group_name_H-M   'P 1'
#
loop_
_entity.id
_entity.type
_entity.pdbx_description
1 polymer ?
#
loop_
_entity_poly.entity_id
_entity_poly.type
_entity_poly.pdbx_seq_one_letter_code
_entity_poly.pdbx_strand_id
1 'polypeptide(L)' 'MEGDRLGPAAVRLAGVMARVAGWRPGEFWAATPADVRAALGGWVEADDAAGFDGAALAAMMERFPDG' A
#
# COMPACT_ATOMS: atom_id res chain seq x y z
N MET A 1 -20.33 -9.70 6.90
CA MET A 1 -19.18 -9.64 5.97
C MET A 1 -18.48 -8.33 6.25
N GLU A 2 -17.54 -8.32 7.19
CA GLU A 2 -16.92 -7.11 7.77
C GLU A 2 -15.41 -7.18 7.51
N GLY A 3 -15.01 -7.37 6.25
CA GLY A 3 -13.62 -7.64 5.86
C GLY A 3 -13.00 -6.64 4.88
N ASP A 4 -13.80 -5.74 4.29
CA ASP A 4 -13.38 -5.01 3.08
C ASP A 4 -13.20 -3.49 3.25
N ARG A 5 -13.26 -2.97 4.48
CA ARG A 5 -13.07 -1.53 4.69
C ARG A 5 -11.61 -1.23 5.01
N LEU A 6 -10.93 -0.55 4.09
CA LEU A 6 -9.65 0.09 4.36
C LEU A 6 -9.80 0.96 5.61
N GLY A 7 -8.88 0.79 6.57
CA GLY A 7 -8.83 1.63 7.76
C GLY A 7 -8.66 3.12 7.39
N PRO A 8 -9.05 4.06 8.27
CA PRO A 8 -9.00 5.50 7.98
C PRO A 8 -7.60 6.00 7.53
N ALA A 9 -6.54 5.39 8.06
CA ALA A 9 -5.17 5.67 7.66
C ALA A 9 -4.87 5.21 6.23
N ALA A 10 -5.34 4.01 5.85
CA ALA A 10 -5.15 3.46 4.51
C ALA A 10 -5.89 4.30 3.45
N VAL A 11 -7.09 4.81 3.77
CA VAL A 11 -7.85 5.72 2.89
C VAL A 11 -7.10 7.04 2.68
N ARG A 12 -6.53 7.61 3.75
CA ARG A 12 -5.70 8.83 3.64
C ARG A 12 -4.46 8.59 2.78
N LEU A 13 -3.76 7.48 2.99
CA LEU A 13 -2.57 7.14 2.23
C LEU A 13 -2.89 6.95 0.74
N ALA A 14 -4.01 6.28 0.44
CA ALA A 14 -4.50 6.10 -0.93
C ALA A 14 -4.81 7.44 -1.62
N GLY A 15 -5.43 8.39 -0.91
CA GLY A 15 -5.68 9.73 -1.44
C GLY A 15 -4.40 10.52 -1.70
N VAL A 16 -3.39 10.40 -0.83
CA VAL A 16 -2.06 11.00 -1.06
C VAL A 16 -1.40 10.40 -2.29
N MET A 17 -1.41 9.08 -2.42
CA MET A 17 -0.84 8.37 -3.57
C MET A 17 -1.51 8.81 -4.88
N ALA A 18 -2.85 8.86 -4.93
CA ALA A 18 -3.58 9.31 -6.12
C ALA A 18 -3.20 10.75 -6.52
N ARG A 19 -3.08 11.66 -5.54
CA ARG A 19 -2.70 13.06 -5.79
C ARG A 19 -1.27 13.18 -6.32
N VAL A 20 -0.36 12.40 -5.75
CA VAL A 20 1.06 12.40 -6.10
C VAL A 20 1.29 11.78 -7.48
N ALA A 21 0.59 10.70 -7.81
CA ALA A 21 0.61 10.07 -9.12
C ALA A 21 -0.15 10.87 -10.20
N GLY A 22 -0.87 11.94 -9.81
CA GLY A 22 -1.67 12.76 -10.72
C GLY A 22 -2.94 12.07 -11.23
N TRP A 23 -3.35 10.96 -10.61
CA TRP A 23 -4.50 10.17 -11.05
C TRP A 23 -5.81 10.90 -10.77
N ARG A 24 -6.67 10.92 -11.78
CA ARG A 24 -8.07 11.26 -11.60
C ARG A 24 -8.78 10.15 -10.82
N PRO A 25 -9.92 10.43 -10.17
CA PRO A 25 -10.65 9.40 -9.41
C PRO A 25 -10.95 8.14 -10.22
N GLY A 26 -11.32 8.29 -11.50
CA GLY A 26 -11.57 7.13 -12.38
C GLY A 26 -10.33 6.29 -12.68
N GLU A 27 -9.17 6.94 -12.84
CA GLU A 27 -7.89 6.24 -13.06
C GLU A 27 -7.44 5.51 -11.80
N PHE A 28 -7.58 6.15 -10.62
CA PHE A 28 -7.26 5.52 -9.35
C PHE A 28 -8.12 4.27 -9.07
N TRP A 29 -9.43 4.32 -9.35
CA TRP A 29 -10.32 3.17 -9.14
C TRP A 29 -10.14 2.07 -10.19
N ALA A 30 -9.62 2.40 -11.37
CA ALA A 30 -9.29 1.43 -12.41
C ALA A 30 -7.88 0.84 -12.27
N ALA A 31 -7.00 1.50 -11.50
CA ALA A 31 -5.61 1.09 -11.32
C ALA A 31 -5.53 -0.27 -10.64
N THR A 32 -4.69 -1.15 -11.19
CA THR A 32 -4.44 -2.47 -10.62
C THR A 32 -3.35 -2.40 -9.54
N PRO A 33 -3.24 -3.41 -8.67
CA PRO A 33 -2.12 -3.50 -7.71
C PRO A 33 -0.73 -3.48 -8.38
N ALA A 34 -0.63 -3.87 -9.66
CA ALA A 34 0.61 -3.80 -10.43
C ALA A 34 0.94 -2.35 -10.82
N ASP A 35 -0.06 -1.58 -11.25
CA ASP A 35 0.09 -0.16 -11.57
C ASP A 35 0.50 0.65 -10.34
N VAL A 36 -0.08 0.34 -9.18
CA VAL A 36 0.30 0.95 -7.89
C VAL A 36 1.75 0.63 -7.54
N ARG A 37 2.21 -0.62 -7.72
CA ARG A 37 3.63 -0.97 -7.49
C ARG A 37 4.56 -0.23 -8.45
N ALA A 38 4.20 -0.12 -9.73
CA ALA A 38 5.00 0.62 -10.70
C ALA A 38 5.07 2.12 -10.35
N ALA A 39 3.94 2.71 -9.97
CA ALA A 39 3.88 4.11 -9.57
C ALA A 39 4.70 4.39 -8.30
N LEU A 40 4.66 3.51 -7.30
CA LEU A 40 5.42 3.64 -6.05
C LEU A 40 6.90 3.24 -6.21
N GLY A 41 7.23 2.33 -7.13
CA GLY A 41 8.60 1.87 -7.36
C GLY A 41 9.55 2.98 -7.80
N GLY A 42 9.05 4.03 -8.45
CA GLY A 42 9.84 5.23 -8.79
C GLY A 42 10.13 6.16 -7.61
N TRP A 43 9.56 5.90 -6.43
CA TRP A 43 9.73 6.70 -5.20
C TRP A 43 10.62 6.00 -4.17
N VAL A 44 10.93 4.72 -4.39
CA VAL A 44 11.84 3.94 -3.55
C VAL A 44 13.22 4.07 -4.16
N GLU A 45 14.10 4.83 -3.50
CA GLU A 45 15.53 4.80 -3.81
C GLU A 45 16.07 3.39 -3.56
N ALA A 46 16.88 2.86 -4.47
CA ALA A 46 17.34 1.47 -4.46
C ALA A 46 18.15 1.07 -3.20
N ASP A 47 18.57 2.07 -2.40
CA ASP A 47 19.38 1.90 -1.19
C ASP A 47 18.56 1.96 0.11
N ASP A 48 17.28 2.34 0.06
CA ASP A 48 16.45 2.40 1.26
C ASP A 48 15.99 0.98 1.64
N ALA A 49 16.45 0.53 2.81
CA ALA A 49 16.29 -0.79 3.38
C ALA A 49 14.97 -1.47 2.98
N ALA A 50 15.07 -2.68 2.41
CA ALA A 50 13.97 -3.54 1.97
C ALA A 50 12.69 -3.24 2.77
N GLY A 51 11.80 -2.46 2.14
CA GLY A 51 10.61 -1.95 2.81
C GLY A 51 9.81 -3.11 3.41
N PHE A 52 9.21 -2.86 4.57
CA PHE A 52 8.40 -3.84 5.29
C PHE A 52 7.36 -4.46 4.35
N ASP A 53 7.56 -5.72 3.98
CA ASP A 53 6.75 -6.42 3.00
C ASP A 53 5.71 -7.32 3.70
N GLY A 54 4.81 -7.90 2.89
CA GLY A 54 3.79 -8.80 3.40
C GLY A 54 4.36 -10.04 4.08
N ALA A 55 5.56 -10.48 3.69
CA ALA A 55 6.22 -11.62 4.30
C ALA A 55 6.78 -11.28 5.69
N ALA A 56 7.36 -10.09 5.85
CA ALA A 56 7.81 -9.55 7.12
C ALA A 56 6.64 -9.33 8.09
N LEU A 57 5.49 -8.85 7.59
CA LEU A 57 4.26 -8.74 8.39
C LEU A 57 3.76 -10.11 8.83
N ALA A 58 3.67 -11.08 7.92
CA ALA A 58 3.24 -12.43 8.25
C ALA A 58 4.15 -13.07 9.30
N ALA A 59 5.47 -12.95 9.14
CA ALA A 59 6.46 -13.42 10.11
C ALA A 59 6.33 -12.72 11.48
N MET A 60 5.93 -11.44 11.50
CA MET A 60 5.70 -10.70 12.74
C MET A 60 4.41 -11.16 13.44
N MET A 61 3.32 -11.36 12.70
CA MET A 61 2.05 -11.89 13.22
C MET A 61 2.21 -13.31 13.79
N GLU A 62 3.05 -14.13 13.15
CA GLU A 62 3.36 -15.49 13.62
C GLU A 62 4.23 -15.48 14.88
N ARG A 63 5.12 -14.49 15.02
CA ARG A 63 5.94 -14.27 16.23
C ARG A 63 5.17 -13.69 17.42
N PHE A 64 4.10 -12.95 17.15
CA PHE A 64 3.28 -12.29 18.18
C PHE A 64 1.80 -12.61 17.94
N PRO A 65 1.37 -13.87 18.18
CA PRO A 65 0.00 -14.32 17.91
C PRO A 65 -1.04 -13.75 18.88
N ASP A 66 -0.61 -13.20 20.01
CA ASP A 66 -1.48 -12.70 21.07
C ASP A 66 -1.60 -11.17 20.96
N GLY A 67 -2.72 -10.71 20.42
CA GLY A 67 -3.11 -9.29 20.31
C GLY A 67 -3.87 -8.77 21.53
#